data_AF-A0A2V8GG93-F1
#
_entry.id   AF-A0A2V8GG93-F1
#
_cell.length_a   1.000
_cell.length_b   1.000
_cell.length_c   1.000
_cell.angle_alpha   90.00
_cell.angle_beta   90.00
_cell.angle_gamma   90.00
#
_symmetry.space_group_name_H-M   'P 1'
#
loop_
_entity.id
_entity.type
_entity.pdbx_description
1 polymer ?
#
loop_
_entity_poly.entity_id
_entity_poly.type
_entity_poly.pdbx_seq_one_letter_code
_entity_poly.pdbx_strand_id
1 'polypeptide(L)' 'MRIRILVTGGTFDKEYDELTGRLFFRDTHLPEMLRRGRARLDLALETV' A
#
# COMPACT_ATOMS: atom_id res chain seq x y z
N MET A 1 7.95 15.53 -13.53
CA MET A 1 8.44 15.57 -12.14
C MET A 1 8.09 14.24 -11.51
N ARG A 2 9.06 13.52 -10.95
CA ARG A 2 8.84 12.20 -10.35
C ARG A 2 8.72 12.34 -8.83
N ILE A 3 7.67 11.77 -8.24
CA ILE A 3 7.44 11.79 -6.80
C ILE A 3 7.87 10.44 -6.23
N ARG A 4 8.75 10.42 -5.23
CA ARG A 4 9.13 9.19 -4.52
C ARG A 4 8.28 9.02 -3.26
N ILE A 5 7.73 7.83 -3.06
CA ILE A 5 6.93 7.46 -1.90
C ILE A 5 7.66 6.32 -1.19
N LEU A 6 8.02 6.54 0.07
CA LEU A 6 8.58 5.52 0.95
C LEU A 6 7.45 5.00 1.83
N VAL A 7 7.13 3.72 1.67
CA VAL A 7 6.05 3.05 2.40
C VAL A 7 6.65 2.32 3.59
N THR A 8 6.29 2.73 4.80
CA THR A 8 6.84 2.18 6.06
C THR A 8 5.86 1.23 6.76
N GLY A 9 4.86 0.71 6.04
CA GLY A 9 3.76 -0.04 6.62
C GLY A 9 2.57 0.83 7.05
N GLY A 10 1.66 0.25 7.84
CA GLY A 10 0.55 0.97 8.46
C GLY A 10 -0.68 0.12 8.67
N THR A 11 -1.83 0.74 8.94
CA THR A 11 -3.13 0.04 8.90
C THR A 11 -3.56 -0.28 7.47
N PHE A 12 -3.11 0.49 6.49
CA PHE A 12 -3.40 0.23 5.08
C PHE A 12 -2.87 -1.12 4.60
N ASP A 13 -1.74 -1.59 5.14
CA ASP A 13 -1.10 -2.84 4.70
C ASP A 13 -1.51 -4.05 5.57
N LYS A 14 -2.48 -3.87 6.47
CA LYS A 14 -3.02 -4.97 7.27
C LYS A 14 -4.13 -5.67 6.49
N GLU A 15 -4.02 -6.99 6.40
CA GLU A 15 -5.09 -7.87 5.96
C GLU A 15 -5.66 -8.61 7.17
N TYR A 16 -6.97 -8.85 7.14
CA TYR A 16 -7.67 -9.64 8.14
C TYR A 16 -7.82 -11.07 7.63
N ASP A 17 -7.27 -12.01 8.38
CA ASP A 17 -7.52 -13.44 8.17
C ASP A 17 -8.87 -13.79 8.80
N GLU A 18 -9.87 -14.02 7.96
CA GLU A 18 -11.23 -14.36 8.40
C GLU A 18 -11.33 -15.74 9.08
N LEU A 19 -10.38 -16.65 8.83
CA LEU A 19 -10.36 -17.98 9.44
C LEU A 19 -9.76 -17.95 10.84
N THR A 20 -8.68 -17.18 11.04
CA THR A 20 -7.97 -17.11 12.33
C THR A 20 -8.34 -15.89 13.18
N GLY A 21 -9.02 -14.91 12.59
CA GLY A 21 -9.40 -13.65 13.23
C GLY A 21 -8.23 -12.71 13.49
N ARG A 22 -7.10 -12.89 12.80
CA ARG A 22 -5.86 -12.15 13.05
C ARG A 22 -5.60 -11.12 11.96
N LEU A 23 -5.07 -9.97 12.38
CA LEU A 23 -4.49 -8.99 11.47
C LEU A 23 -3.03 -9.36 11.22
N PHE A 24 -2.63 -9.35 9.96
CA PHE A 24 -1.25 -9.57 9.55
C PHE A 24 -0.85 -8.54 8.49
N PHE A 25 0.45 -8.25 8.40
CA PHE A 25 0.99 -7.35 7.39
C PHE A 25 1.32 -8.13 6.12
N ARG A 26 1.03 -7.53 4.96
CA ARG A 26 1.39 -8.06 3.64
C ARG A 26 2.09 -6.99 2.79
N ASP A 27 2.18 -7.23 1.49
CA ASP A 27 2.57 -6.23 0.52
C ASP A 27 1.65 -5.01 0.59
N THR A 28 2.20 -3.84 0.32
CA THR A 28 1.42 -2.61 0.43
C THR A 28 0.31 -2.51 -0.61
N HIS A 29 -0.87 -2.06 -0.19
CA HIS A 29 -2.01 -1.81 -1.09
C HIS A 29 -1.94 -0.45 -1.79
N LEU A 30 -0.94 0.38 -1.45
CA LEU A 30 -0.84 1.76 -1.92
C LEU A 30 -0.82 1.90 -3.47
N PRO A 31 -0.10 1.06 -4.25
CA PRO A 31 -0.15 1.13 -5.71
C PRO A 31 -1.57 0.94 -6.27
N GLU A 32 -2.33 0.01 -5.70
CA GLU A 32 -3.70 -0.28 -6.13
C GLU A 32 -4.65 0.86 -5.77
N MET A 33 -4.52 1.41 -4.56
CA MET A 33 -5.30 2.57 -4.12
C MET A 33 -5.09 3.78 -5.04
N LEU A 34 -3.83 4.08 -5.40
CA LEU A 34 -3.48 5.19 -6.28
C LEU A 34 -4.03 4.99 -7.70
N ARG A 35 -3.96 3.75 -8.22
CA ARG A 35 -4.56 3.38 -9.51
C ARG A 35 -6.07 3.59 -9.51
N ARG A 36 -6.78 3.13 -8.46
CA ARG A 36 -8.24 3.31 -8.31
C ARG A 36 -8.65 4.77 -8.13
N GLY A 37 -7.83 5.54 -7.43
CA GLY A 37 -7.99 6.99 -7.26
C GLY A 37 -7.70 7.80 -8.53
N ARG A 38 -7.29 7.15 -9.63
CA ARG A 38 -6.89 7.79 -10.90
C ARG A 38 -5.72 8.77 -10.71
N ALA A 39 -4.82 8.49 -9.78
CA ALA A 39 -3.57 9.23 -9.65
C ALA A 39 -2.69 8.93 -10.87
N ARG A 40 -2.56 9.91 -11.77
CA ARG A 40 -1.76 9.82 -13.02
C ARG A 40 -0.36 10.44 -12.87
N LEU A 41 0.13 10.53 -11.64
CA LEU A 41 1.43 11.09 -11.32
C LEU A 41 2.54 10.10 -11.69
N ASP A 42 3.73 10.59 -12.05
CA ASP A 42 4.93 9.76 -12.20
C ASP A 42 5.47 9.44 -10.80
N LEU A 43 5.20 8.22 -10.33
CA LEU A 43 5.49 7.77 -8.97
C LEU A 43 6.59 6.71 -8.96
N ALA A 44 7.53 6.83 -8.02
CA ALA A 44 8.46 5.76 -7.65
C ALA A 44 8.14 5.31 -6.22
N LEU A 45 7.64 4.08 -6.06
CA LEU A 45 7.31 3.50 -4.76
C LEU A 45 8.41 2.55 -4.29
N GLU A 46 8.71 2.60 -3.00
CA GLU A 46 9.62 1.69 -2.30
C GLU A 46 9.04 1.38 -0.92
N THR A 47 9.03 0.11 -0.52
CA THR A 47 8.68 -0.30 0.85
C THR A 47 9.97 -0.42 1.67
N VAL A 48 9.96 0.17 2.87
CA VAL A 48 11.12 0.30 3.78
C VAL A 48 10.82 -0.35 5.12
#